data_AF-A0A7T5VAX6-F1
#
_entry.id   AF-A0A7T5VAX6-F1
#
_cell.length_a   1.000
_cell.length_b   1.000
_cell.length_c   1.000
_cell.angle_alpha   90.00
_cell.angle_beta   90.00
_cell.angle_gamma   90.00
#
_symmetry.space_group_name_H-M   'P 1'
#
loop_
_entity.id
_entity.type
_entity.pdbx_description
1 polymer ?
#
loop_
_entity_poly.entity_id
_entity_poly.type
_entity_poly.pdbx_seq_one_letter_code
_entity_poly.pdbx_strand_id
1 'polypeptide(L)'
;MRLTPVLLQLQADRVFFFAGVLAVVLQVRIVRMSVMGGGKPQSKRIAAVGPGVTVQALEQVQGGVVDTSTLIYLHRLEVLPIAACSFSLLLIPGVVSEYGGCPQGCRQIESVSTGTTDEQLCRTAQLLKQPVLSEDRRVLQQADALELPFYNTLMLVIALCIRNRLPFSAYPDIRHQLSTFARYSTAVIGVGDAVYELARHRVPHPG
;
A
#
# COMPACT_ATOMS: atom_id res chain seq x y z
N MET A 1 28.18 15.75 -41.90
CA MET A 1 27.99 15.08 -40.60
C MET A 1 27.90 16.11 -39.50
N ARG A 2 26.70 16.36 -38.96
CA ARG A 2 26.48 17.18 -37.76
C ARG A 2 25.69 16.31 -36.78
N LEU A 3 26.39 15.70 -35.82
CA LEU A 3 25.80 15.04 -34.66
C LEU A 3 25.95 16.01 -33.49
N THR A 4 24.82 16.44 -32.90
CA THR A 4 24.56 16.70 -31.46
C THR A 4 23.48 17.79 -31.30
N PRO A 5 22.28 17.40 -30.81
CA PRO A 5 21.79 18.03 -29.58
C PRO A 5 21.06 17.09 -28.60
N VAL A 6 21.10 15.76 -28.78
CA VAL A 6 20.31 14.82 -27.94
C VAL A 6 20.88 14.62 -26.52
N LEU A 7 22.18 14.86 -26.31
CA LEU A 7 22.85 14.58 -25.03
C LEU A 7 22.58 15.62 -23.92
N LEU A 8 22.15 16.83 -24.25
CA LEU A 8 21.86 17.89 -23.26
C LEU A 8 20.45 17.76 -22.67
N GLN A 9 19.48 17.20 -23.41
CA GLN A 9 18.11 17.04 -22.94
C GLN A 9 18.01 15.97 -21.83
N LEU A 10 18.77 14.87 -21.95
CA LEU A 10 18.75 13.76 -20.99
C LEU A 10 19.37 14.10 -19.62
N GLN A 11 20.19 15.15 -19.53
CA GLN A 11 20.73 15.61 -18.24
C GLN A 11 19.73 16.48 -17.46
N ALA A 12 18.87 17.24 -18.15
CA ALA A 12 17.87 18.09 -17.49
C ALA A 12 16.78 17.24 -16.80
N ASP A 13 16.27 16.20 -17.46
CA ASP A 13 15.20 15.35 -16.91
C ASP A 13 15.62 14.60 -15.64
N ARG A 14 16.91 14.24 -15.53
CA ARG A 14 17.45 13.60 -14.32
C ARG A 14 17.49 14.54 -13.12
N VAL A 15 17.79 15.83 -13.31
CA VAL A 15 17.90 16.79 -12.20
C VAL A 15 16.51 17.12 -11.62
N PHE A 16 15.48 17.24 -12.45
CA PHE A 16 14.11 17.47 -11.97
C PHE A 16 13.52 16.26 -11.25
N PHE A 17 13.83 15.03 -11.70
CA PHE A 17 13.37 13.81 -11.05
C PHE A 17 13.95 13.64 -9.64
N PHE A 18 15.25 13.94 -9.45
CA PHE A 18 15.87 13.87 -8.12
C PHE A 18 15.32 14.92 -7.15
N ALA A 19 15.00 16.13 -7.62
CA ALA A 19 14.44 17.18 -6.77
C ALA A 19 13.04 16.82 -6.22
N GLY A 20 12.17 16.23 -7.05
CA GLY A 20 10.83 15.80 -6.63
C GLY A 20 10.84 14.66 -5.61
N VAL A 21 11.67 13.63 -5.85
CA VAL A 21 11.79 12.47 -4.93
C VAL A 21 12.42 12.89 -3.61
N LEU A 22 13.44 13.77 -3.65
CA LEU A 22 14.08 14.27 -2.43
C LEU A 22 13.11 15.12 -1.61
N ALA A 23 12.24 15.92 -2.24
CA ALA A 23 11.22 16.70 -1.55
C ALA A 23 10.19 15.83 -0.81
N VAL A 24 9.75 14.72 -1.42
CA VAL A 24 8.83 13.76 -0.78
C VAL A 24 9.51 13.04 0.39
N VAL A 25 10.76 12.58 0.22
CA VAL A 25 11.53 11.92 1.30
C VAL A 25 11.82 12.90 2.45
N LEU A 26 12.11 14.17 2.15
CA LEU A 26 12.28 15.24 3.15
C LEU A 26 10.97 15.54 3.88
N GLN A 27 9.81 15.60 3.20
CA GLN A 27 8.52 15.78 3.86
C GLN A 27 8.21 14.63 4.84
N VAL A 28 8.48 13.38 4.46
CA VAL A 28 8.27 12.22 5.32
C VAL A 28 9.19 12.26 6.55
N ARG A 29 10.45 12.71 6.41
CA ARG A 29 11.37 12.88 7.56
C ARG A 29 11.01 14.06 8.46
N ILE A 30 10.56 15.19 7.90
CA ILE A 30 10.18 16.38 8.68
C ILE A 30 8.95 16.10 9.55
N VAL A 31 7.97 15.33 9.04
CA VAL A 31 6.81 14.90 9.86
C VAL A 31 7.24 14.06 11.07
N ARG A 32 8.30 13.26 10.95
CA ARG A 32 8.85 12.45 12.05
C ARG A 32 9.56 13.29 13.13
N MET A 33 10.22 14.38 12.76
CA MET A 33 10.96 15.21 13.72
C MET A 33 10.08 16.21 14.49
N SER A 34 8.94 16.63 13.95
CA SER A 34 7.97 17.50 14.67
C SER A 34 7.08 16.77 15.68
N VAL A 35 7.37 15.51 16.05
CA VAL A 35 6.60 14.74 17.04
C VAL A 35 7.31 14.62 18.39
N MET A 36 8.56 15.08 18.52
CA MET A 36 9.33 15.00 19.78
C MET A 36 9.30 16.28 20.64
N GLY A 37 8.47 17.28 20.31
CA GLY A 37 8.25 18.49 21.13
C GLY A 37 6.90 18.47 21.82
N GLY A 38 6.89 18.46 23.16
CA GLY A 38 5.72 18.29 24.02
C GLY A 38 4.64 19.38 23.93
N GLY A 39 3.82 19.35 22.89
CA GLY A 39 2.53 20.03 22.80
C GLY A 39 1.41 19.02 22.66
N LYS A 40 0.34 19.15 23.47
CA LYS A 40 -0.87 18.32 23.34
C LYS A 40 -1.33 18.31 21.87
N PRO A 41 -1.38 17.16 21.20
CA PRO A 41 -1.60 17.11 19.77
C PRO A 41 -3.06 17.47 19.46
N GLN A 42 -3.27 18.65 18.87
CA GLN A 42 -4.44 18.88 18.03
C GLN A 42 -4.52 17.75 17.02
N SER A 43 -5.69 17.11 16.94
CA SER A 43 -6.03 15.93 16.14
C SER A 43 -5.31 15.89 14.78
N LYS A 44 -4.12 15.29 14.76
CA LYS A 44 -3.35 15.03 13.54
C LYS A 44 -4.14 14.01 12.75
N ARG A 45 -4.59 14.40 11.55
CA ARG A 45 -5.00 13.46 10.50
C ARG A 45 -3.76 12.64 10.13
N ILE A 46 -3.57 11.51 10.81
CA ILE A 46 -2.53 10.54 10.46
C ILE A 46 -2.95 9.96 9.11
N ALA A 47 -2.20 10.31 8.08
CA ALA A 47 -2.28 9.72 6.75
C ALA A 47 -1.75 8.29 6.87
N ALA A 48 -2.64 7.30 6.96
CA ALA A 48 -2.20 5.92 7.18
C ALA A 48 -1.71 5.31 5.86
N VAL A 49 -0.51 5.70 5.44
CA VAL A 49 0.40 4.82 4.70
C VAL A 49 1.45 4.37 5.70
N GLY A 50 1.77 3.08 5.71
CA GLY A 50 2.76 2.52 6.63
C GLY A 50 4.05 3.34 6.66
N PRO A 51 4.67 3.55 7.83
CA PRO A 51 6.00 4.14 7.87
C PRO A 51 6.94 3.30 6.99
N GLY A 52 7.51 3.91 5.96
CA GLY A 52 8.51 3.25 5.12
C GLY A 52 7.97 2.38 3.97
N VAL A 53 6.76 2.64 3.46
CA VAL A 53 6.37 2.05 2.17
C VAL A 53 7.34 2.53 1.09
N THR A 54 8.06 1.58 0.50
CA THR A 54 9.03 1.78 -0.58
C THR A 54 8.78 0.76 -1.67
N VAL A 55 9.33 1.00 -2.87
CA VAL A 55 9.29 0.01 -3.96
C VAL A 55 9.86 -1.34 -3.49
N GLN A 56 10.98 -1.32 -2.76
CA GLN A 56 11.62 -2.54 -2.23
C GLN A 56 10.74 -3.27 -1.23
N ALA A 57 10.03 -2.54 -0.35
CA ALA A 57 9.09 -3.16 0.57
C ALA A 57 7.96 -3.85 -0.20
N LEU A 58 7.39 -3.19 -1.23
CA LEU A 58 6.32 -3.76 -2.06
C LEU A 58 6.76 -4.97 -2.90
N GLU A 59 7.99 -4.98 -3.40
CA GLU A 59 8.58 -6.15 -4.08
C GLU A 59 8.54 -7.40 -3.16
N GLN A 60 8.79 -7.19 -1.86
CA GLN A 60 8.87 -8.23 -0.85
C GLN A 60 7.52 -8.67 -0.26
N VAL A 61 6.41 -7.99 -0.55
CA VAL A 61 5.08 -8.32 0.04
C VAL A 61 4.58 -9.66 -0.49
N GLN A 62 4.70 -10.74 0.27
CA GLN A 62 4.24 -12.06 -0.17
C GLN A 62 2.74 -12.31 0.07
N GLY A 63 2.13 -11.56 0.98
CA GLY A 63 0.79 -11.83 1.50
C GLY A 63 0.50 -10.94 2.68
N GLY A 64 -0.57 -11.24 3.41
CA GLY A 64 -0.95 -10.53 4.63
C GLY A 64 -2.24 -11.07 5.23
N VAL A 65 -2.49 -10.70 6.48
CA VAL A 65 -3.80 -10.93 7.11
C VAL A 65 -4.72 -9.80 6.67
N VAL A 66 -5.83 -10.16 6.03
CA VAL A 66 -6.68 -9.23 5.29
C VAL A 66 -7.93 -8.90 6.10
N ASP A 67 -8.26 -7.62 6.12
CA ASP A 67 -9.51 -7.10 6.65
C ASP A 67 -10.63 -7.15 5.59
N THR A 68 -11.89 -7.15 6.04
CA THR A 68 -13.08 -7.19 5.18
C THR A 68 -13.08 -6.01 4.20
N SER A 69 -12.70 -4.83 4.66
CA SER A 69 -12.67 -3.60 3.85
C SER A 69 -11.77 -3.73 2.61
N THR A 70 -10.60 -4.35 2.75
CA THR A 70 -9.67 -4.58 1.64
C THR A 70 -10.23 -5.59 0.64
N LEU A 71 -10.92 -6.65 1.10
CA LEU A 71 -11.59 -7.59 0.20
C LEU A 71 -12.67 -6.90 -0.64
N ILE A 72 -13.49 -6.05 -0.02
CA ILE A 72 -14.52 -5.27 -0.72
C ILE A 72 -13.87 -4.37 -1.78
N TYR A 73 -12.76 -3.71 -1.45
CA TYR A 73 -12.09 -2.79 -2.38
C TYR A 73 -11.49 -3.54 -3.57
N LEU A 74 -10.78 -4.64 -3.32
CA LEU A 74 -10.22 -5.50 -4.38
C LEU A 74 -11.32 -6.10 -5.28
N HIS A 75 -12.46 -6.49 -4.70
CA HIS A 75 -13.60 -7.02 -5.44
C HIS A 75 -14.22 -5.94 -6.35
N ARG A 76 -14.46 -4.74 -5.82
CA ARG A 76 -15.04 -3.62 -6.57
C ARG A 76 -14.14 -3.10 -7.70
N LEU A 77 -12.83 -3.26 -7.56
CA LEU A 77 -11.85 -2.96 -8.61
C LEU A 77 -11.66 -4.11 -9.61
N GLU A 78 -12.36 -5.24 -9.43
CA GLU A 78 -12.21 -6.44 -10.26
C GLU A 78 -10.80 -7.06 -10.25
N VAL A 79 -9.98 -6.74 -9.24
CA VAL A 79 -8.60 -7.24 -9.11
C VAL A 79 -8.44 -8.31 -8.04
N LEU A 80 -9.49 -8.65 -7.28
CA LEU A 80 -9.42 -9.66 -6.22
C LEU A 80 -8.87 -11.02 -6.70
N PRO A 81 -9.29 -11.60 -7.83
CA PRO A 81 -8.72 -12.86 -8.31
C PRO A 81 -7.22 -12.75 -8.62
N ILE A 82 -6.80 -11.64 -9.22
CA ILE A 82 -5.39 -11.38 -9.55
C ILE A 82 -4.58 -11.24 -8.25
N ALA A 83 -5.10 -10.50 -7.27
CA ALA A 83 -4.48 -10.32 -5.97
C ALA A 83 -4.35 -11.66 -5.21
N ALA A 84 -5.41 -12.47 -5.15
CA ALA A 84 -5.41 -13.77 -4.49
C ALA A 84 -4.44 -14.78 -5.14
N CYS A 85 -4.25 -14.73 -6.47
CA CYS A 85 -3.24 -15.53 -7.17
C CYS A 85 -1.81 -15.00 -6.98
N SER A 86 -1.65 -13.73 -6.60
CA SER A 86 -0.35 -13.06 -6.51
C SER A 86 0.18 -12.93 -5.08
N PHE A 87 -0.70 -13.04 -4.09
CA PHE A 87 -0.41 -12.84 -2.67
C PHE A 87 -1.09 -13.91 -1.82
N SER A 88 -0.45 -14.32 -0.72
CA SER A 88 -1.10 -15.15 0.29
C SER A 88 -2.06 -14.31 1.14
N LEU A 89 -3.32 -14.24 0.72
CA LEU A 89 -4.37 -13.51 1.43
C LEU A 89 -4.98 -14.40 2.52
N LEU A 90 -4.66 -14.09 3.77
CA LEU A 90 -5.07 -14.86 4.96
C LEU A 90 -6.26 -14.20 5.64
N LEU A 91 -7.33 -14.96 5.86
CA LEU A 91 -8.57 -14.47 6.44
C LEU A 91 -8.84 -15.14 7.78
N ILE A 92 -9.12 -14.36 8.82
CA ILE A 92 -9.62 -14.89 10.09
C ILE A 92 -11.13 -15.16 10.00
N PRO A 93 -11.72 -16.00 10.88
CA PRO A 93 -13.13 -16.37 10.79
C PRO A 93 -14.10 -15.19 10.82
N GLY A 94 -13.79 -14.15 11.61
CA GLY A 94 -14.59 -12.92 11.67
C GLY A 94 -14.69 -12.21 10.32
N VAL A 95 -13.58 -12.10 9.59
CA VAL A 95 -13.53 -11.48 8.25
C VAL A 95 -14.30 -12.31 7.22
N VAL A 96 -14.14 -13.65 7.25
CA VAL A 96 -14.89 -14.56 6.38
C VAL A 96 -16.39 -14.42 6.61
N SER A 97 -16.81 -14.36 7.88
CA SER A 97 -18.22 -14.18 8.24
C SER A 97 -18.77 -12.83 7.80
N GLU A 98 -18.01 -11.74 7.99
CA GLU A 98 -18.43 -10.38 7.63
C GLU A 98 -18.52 -10.20 6.11
N TYR A 99 -17.56 -10.76 5.37
CA TYR A 99 -17.56 -10.72 3.91
C TYR A 99 -18.67 -11.60 3.29
N GLY A 100 -19.15 -12.62 4.03
CA GLY A 100 -20.18 -13.56 3.56
C GLY A 100 -19.63 -14.84 2.92
N GLY A 101 -18.37 -15.18 3.16
CA GLY A 101 -17.72 -16.39 2.66
C GLY A 101 -16.21 -16.19 2.41
N CYS A 102 -15.50 -17.29 2.15
CA CYS A 102 -14.07 -17.22 1.80
C CYS A 102 -13.94 -17.10 0.27
N PRO A 103 -13.43 -15.99 -0.28
CA PRO A 103 -13.22 -15.85 -1.72
C PRO A 103 -12.25 -16.89 -2.27
N GLN A 104 -12.44 -17.31 -3.52
CA GLN A 104 -11.51 -18.22 -4.20
C GLN A 104 -10.09 -17.64 -4.21
N GLY A 105 -9.11 -18.50 -3.90
CA GLY A 105 -7.69 -18.13 -3.82
C GLY A 105 -7.27 -17.50 -2.49
N CYS A 106 -8.21 -17.08 -1.63
CA CYS A 106 -7.91 -16.71 -0.26
C CYS A 106 -7.86 -17.95 0.64
N ARG A 107 -7.15 -17.86 1.77
CA ARG A 107 -7.07 -18.93 2.76
C ARG A 107 -7.63 -18.49 4.10
N GLN A 108 -8.70 -19.14 4.54
CA GLN A 108 -9.15 -19.02 5.91
C GLN A 108 -8.14 -19.68 6.86
N ILE A 109 -7.82 -19.01 7.95
CA ILE A 109 -6.95 -19.49 9.03
C ILE A 109 -7.68 -19.36 10.37
N GLU A 110 -7.20 -20.05 11.40
CA GLU A 110 -7.68 -19.87 12.77
C GLU A 110 -7.24 -18.51 13.33
N SER A 111 -8.09 -17.86 14.13
CA SER A 111 -7.69 -16.67 14.89
C SER A 111 -7.06 -17.08 16.22
N VAL A 112 -6.06 -16.31 16.66
CA VAL A 112 -5.17 -16.70 17.77
C VAL A 112 -5.56 -16.08 19.12
N SER A 113 -6.59 -15.24 19.16
CA SER A 113 -6.98 -14.53 20.37
C SER A 113 -8.50 -14.38 20.49
N THR A 114 -8.94 -14.11 21.71
CA THR A 114 -10.27 -13.54 21.96
C THR A 114 -10.23 -12.02 21.70
N GLY A 115 -11.40 -11.38 21.66
CA GLY A 115 -11.53 -9.94 21.43
C GLY A 115 -12.32 -9.61 20.16
N THR A 116 -12.26 -8.34 19.75
CA THR A 116 -12.91 -7.87 18.52
C THR A 116 -12.23 -8.43 17.27
N THR A 117 -12.91 -8.40 16.12
CA THR A 117 -12.32 -8.84 14.84
C THR A 117 -11.00 -8.11 14.54
N ASP A 118 -10.95 -6.79 14.75
CA ASP A 118 -9.77 -5.96 14.54
C ASP A 118 -8.58 -6.39 15.42
N GLU A 119 -8.86 -6.69 16.70
CA GLU A 119 -7.86 -7.17 17.65
C GLU A 119 -7.32 -8.54 17.24
N GLN A 120 -8.23 -9.46 16.90
CA GLN A 120 -7.88 -10.79 16.42
C GLN A 120 -7.04 -10.71 15.15
N LEU A 121 -7.39 -9.82 14.22
CA LEU A 121 -6.70 -9.62 12.96
C LEU A 121 -5.25 -9.20 13.20
N CYS A 122 -5.05 -8.14 13.99
CA CYS A 122 -3.71 -7.60 14.27
C CYS A 122 -2.85 -8.59 15.07
N ARG A 123 -3.42 -9.29 16.05
CA ARG A 123 -2.70 -10.32 16.83
C ARG A 123 -2.33 -11.54 15.99
N THR A 124 -3.22 -11.96 15.09
CA THR A 124 -2.95 -13.04 14.15
C THR A 124 -1.83 -12.64 13.19
N ALA A 125 -1.86 -11.43 12.65
CA ALA A 125 -0.79 -10.90 11.81
C ALA A 125 0.56 -10.87 12.55
N GLN A 126 0.56 -10.44 13.82
CA GLN A 126 1.76 -10.43 14.67
C GLN A 126 2.35 -11.83 14.86
N LEU A 127 1.52 -12.82 15.20
CA LEU A 127 1.98 -14.19 15.41
C LEU A 127 2.59 -14.78 14.12
N LEU A 128 1.94 -14.54 12.98
CA LEU A 128 2.37 -15.05 11.68
C LEU A 128 3.53 -14.24 11.08
N LYS A 129 3.92 -13.12 11.70
CA LYS A 129 4.88 -12.14 11.17
C LYS A 129 4.50 -11.70 9.74
N GLN A 130 3.20 -11.51 9.52
CA GLN A 130 2.64 -11.08 8.24
C GLN A 130 2.17 -9.64 8.37
N PRO A 131 2.15 -8.88 7.25
CA PRO A 131 1.59 -7.54 7.28
C PRO A 131 0.07 -7.57 7.43
N VAL A 132 -0.49 -6.45 7.87
CA VAL A 132 -1.93 -6.19 7.91
C VAL A 132 -2.37 -5.51 6.62
N LEU A 133 -3.40 -6.04 5.97
CA LEU A 133 -4.01 -5.44 4.77
C LEU A 133 -5.39 -4.89 5.14
N SER A 134 -5.53 -3.57 5.24
CA SER A 134 -6.78 -2.92 5.66
C SER A 134 -6.93 -1.51 5.11
N GLU A 135 -8.18 -1.06 5.00
CA GLU A 135 -8.57 0.32 4.73
C GLU A 135 -8.96 1.10 6.00
N ASP A 136 -9.19 0.39 7.11
CA ASP A 136 -9.66 0.97 8.35
C ASP A 136 -8.50 1.61 9.12
N ARG A 137 -8.62 2.93 9.36
CA ARG A 137 -7.59 3.70 10.07
C ARG A 137 -7.28 3.15 11.46
N ARG A 138 -8.26 2.65 12.20
CA ARG A 138 -8.07 2.11 13.55
C ARG A 138 -7.27 0.80 13.50
N VAL A 139 -7.61 -0.08 12.56
CA VAL A 139 -6.84 -1.32 12.31
C VAL A 139 -5.40 -0.99 11.95
N LEU A 140 -5.18 -0.03 11.04
CA LEU A 140 -3.82 0.40 10.65
C LEU A 140 -3.05 1.04 11.81
N GLN A 141 -3.71 1.83 12.67
CA GLN A 141 -3.10 2.37 13.88
C GLN A 141 -2.73 1.29 14.88
N GLN A 142 -3.54 0.23 14.98
CA GLN A 142 -3.24 -0.91 15.84
C GLN A 142 -2.07 -1.74 15.29
N ALA A 143 -2.00 -1.94 13.97
CA ALA A 143 -0.85 -2.57 13.32
C ALA A 143 0.44 -1.77 13.56
N ASP A 144 0.39 -0.44 13.42
CA ASP A 144 1.51 0.46 13.72
C ASP A 144 1.97 0.35 15.19
N ALA A 145 1.03 0.33 16.13
CA ALA A 145 1.33 0.15 17.56
C ALA A 145 1.95 -1.22 17.89
N LEU A 146 1.79 -2.22 17.02
CA LEU A 146 2.42 -3.53 17.13
C LEU A 146 3.68 -3.67 16.26
N GLU A 147 4.14 -2.57 15.65
CA GLU A 147 5.29 -2.52 14.74
C GLU A 147 5.16 -3.47 13.53
N LEU A 148 3.93 -3.72 13.08
CA LEU A 148 3.66 -4.55 11.92
C LEU A 148 3.68 -3.71 10.64
N PRO A 149 4.23 -4.23 9.52
CA PRO A 149 4.02 -3.60 8.24
C PRO A 149 2.53 -3.66 7.89
N PHE A 150 2.03 -2.62 7.24
CA PHE A 150 0.64 -2.59 6.79
C PHE A 150 0.48 -1.88 5.46
N TYR A 151 -0.49 -2.33 4.69
CA TYR A 151 -0.74 -1.87 3.33
C TYR A 151 -2.24 -1.72 3.09
N ASN A 152 -2.61 -0.67 2.36
CA ASN A 152 -3.97 -0.52 1.84
C ASN A 152 -4.04 -1.04 0.40
N THR A 153 -5.24 -1.04 -0.18
CA THR A 153 -5.49 -1.53 -1.54
C THR A 153 -4.66 -0.80 -2.58
N LEU A 154 -4.44 0.51 -2.45
CA LEU A 154 -3.60 1.28 -3.37
C LEU A 154 -2.17 0.71 -3.42
N MET A 155 -1.59 0.36 -2.27
CA MET A 155 -0.26 -0.24 -2.20
C MET A 155 -0.23 -1.65 -2.82
N LEU A 156 -1.29 -2.44 -2.64
CA LEU A 156 -1.41 -3.76 -3.26
C LEU A 156 -1.50 -3.68 -4.78
N VAL A 157 -2.25 -2.70 -5.32
CA VAL A 157 -2.32 -2.47 -6.78
C VAL A 157 -0.93 -2.13 -7.33
N ILE A 158 -0.17 -1.27 -6.66
CA ILE A 158 1.20 -0.96 -7.09
C ILE A 158 2.10 -2.20 -7.02
N ALA A 159 1.96 -3.03 -5.98
CA ALA A 159 2.69 -4.29 -5.86
C ALA A 159 2.34 -5.28 -6.99
N LEU A 160 1.08 -5.31 -7.46
CA LEU A 160 0.68 -6.08 -8.64
C LEU A 160 1.36 -5.56 -9.92
N CYS A 161 1.48 -4.24 -10.08
CA CYS A 161 2.21 -3.64 -11.20
C CYS A 161 3.69 -4.04 -11.17
N ILE A 162 4.34 -3.91 -10.02
CA ILE A 162 5.75 -4.30 -9.82
C ILE A 162 5.98 -5.78 -10.19
N ARG A 163 5.01 -6.66 -9.91
CA ARG A 163 5.07 -8.09 -10.23
C ARG A 163 4.66 -8.45 -11.65
N ASN A 164 4.41 -7.47 -12.52
CA ASN A 164 3.87 -7.67 -13.86
C ASN A 164 2.56 -8.47 -13.89
N ARG A 165 1.75 -8.38 -12.82
CA ARG A 165 0.42 -9.00 -12.72
C ARG A 165 -0.68 -8.04 -13.16
N LEU A 166 -0.39 -6.75 -13.12
CA LEU A 166 -1.14 -5.69 -13.77
C LEU A 166 -0.17 -4.85 -14.62
N PRO A 167 -0.56 -4.40 -15.82
CA PRO A 167 0.28 -3.47 -16.57
C PRO A 167 0.33 -2.13 -15.83
N PHE A 168 1.48 -1.46 -15.84
CA PHE A 168 1.62 -0.13 -15.22
C PHE A 168 0.63 0.90 -15.80
N SER A 169 0.26 0.76 -17.08
CA SER A 169 -0.74 1.62 -17.73
C SER A 169 -2.15 1.51 -17.14
N ALA A 170 -2.48 0.44 -16.41
CA ALA A 170 -3.78 0.29 -15.75
C ALA A 170 -3.88 1.07 -14.43
N TYR A 171 -2.75 1.46 -13.82
CA TYR A 171 -2.74 2.13 -12.52
C TYR A 171 -3.54 3.44 -12.48
N PRO A 172 -3.41 4.38 -13.44
CA PRO A 172 -4.17 5.63 -13.40
C PRO A 172 -5.68 5.43 -13.33
N ASP A 173 -6.21 4.48 -14.11
CA ASP A 173 -7.65 4.17 -14.15
C ASP A 173 -8.10 3.50 -12.85
N ILE A 174 -7.35 2.50 -12.36
CA ILE A 174 -7.65 1.84 -11.08
C ILE A 174 -7.60 2.84 -9.92
N ARG A 175 -6.59 3.73 -9.89
CA ARG A 175 -6.47 4.79 -8.90
C ARG A 175 -7.66 5.74 -8.96
N HIS A 176 -8.10 6.11 -10.17
CA HIS A 176 -9.28 6.95 -10.34
C HIS A 176 -10.54 6.24 -9.82
N GLN A 177 -10.78 4.98 -10.21
CA GLN A 177 -11.90 4.18 -9.70
C GLN A 177 -11.87 4.06 -8.18
N LEU A 178 -10.71 3.76 -7.60
CA LEU A 178 -10.52 3.66 -6.16
C LEU A 178 -10.89 4.97 -5.46
N SER A 179 -10.54 6.13 -6.04
CA SER A 179 -10.90 7.44 -5.49
C SER A 179 -12.41 7.75 -5.48
N THR A 180 -13.22 7.02 -6.26
CA THR A 180 -14.68 7.21 -6.28
C THR A 180 -15.36 6.64 -5.04
N PHE A 181 -14.71 5.73 -4.31
CA PHE A 181 -15.30 5.10 -3.13
C PHE A 181 -14.37 5.00 -1.92
N ALA A 182 -13.04 5.03 -2.11
CA ALA A 182 -12.07 5.10 -1.03
C ALA A 182 -11.96 6.53 -0.50
N ARG A 183 -11.96 6.68 0.82
CA ARG A 183 -11.80 7.98 1.49
C ARG A 183 -10.33 8.27 1.83
N TYR A 184 -9.45 8.12 0.85
CA TYR A 184 -8.03 8.39 1.05
C TYR A 184 -7.76 9.89 1.20
N SER A 185 -6.89 10.22 2.14
CA SER A 185 -6.33 11.56 2.23
C SER A 185 -5.41 11.84 1.03
N THR A 186 -5.24 13.12 0.69
CA THR A 186 -4.29 13.55 -0.35
C THR A 186 -2.86 13.07 -0.08
N ALA A 187 -2.48 12.94 1.19
CA ALA A 187 -1.18 12.41 1.58
C ALA A 187 -1.03 10.91 1.25
N VAL A 188 -2.07 10.10 1.49
CA VAL A 188 -2.05 8.67 1.14
C VAL A 188 -1.91 8.50 -0.38
N ILE A 189 -2.70 9.27 -1.13
CA ILE A 189 -2.64 9.30 -2.59
C ILE A 189 -1.25 9.74 -3.09
N GLY A 190 -0.71 10.83 -2.54
CA GLY A 190 0.58 11.37 -2.95
C GLY A 190 1.74 10.39 -2.71
N VAL A 191 1.71 9.63 -1.60
CA VAL A 191 2.69 8.56 -1.37
C VAL A 191 2.52 7.44 -2.38
N GLY A 192 1.29 7.00 -2.67
CA GLY A 192 1.04 5.98 -3.68
C GLY A 192 1.55 6.39 -5.07
N ASP A 193 1.26 7.61 -5.50
CA ASP A 193 1.73 8.13 -6.79
C ASP A 193 3.26 8.23 -6.86
N ALA A 194 3.91 8.68 -5.78
CA ALA A 194 5.36 8.72 -5.72
C ALA A 194 6.00 7.32 -5.81
N VAL A 195 5.43 6.32 -5.12
CA VAL A 195 5.92 4.93 -5.16
C VAL A 195 5.67 4.32 -6.54
N TYR A 196 4.51 4.57 -7.15
CA TYR A 196 4.19 4.14 -8.50
C TYR A 196 5.18 4.68 -9.54
N GLU A 197 5.46 5.99 -9.52
CA GLU A 197 6.40 6.61 -10.46
C GLU A 197 7.82 6.04 -10.31
N LEU A 198 8.28 5.85 -9.06
CA LEU A 198 9.56 5.21 -8.78
C LEU A 198 9.61 3.76 -9.30
N ALA A 199 8.53 3.00 -9.14
CA ALA A 199 8.43 1.61 -9.60
C ALA A 199 8.42 1.54 -11.13
N ARG A 200 7.67 2.41 -11.80
CA ARG A 200 7.54 2.47 -13.27
C ARG A 200 8.88 2.64 -13.97
N HIS A 201 9.79 3.44 -13.39
CA HIS A 201 11.11 3.66 -13.96
C HIS A 201 12.12 2.53 -13.70
N ARG A 202 11.83 1.62 -12.76
CA ARG A 202 12.71 0.49 -12.41
C ARG A 202 12.39 -0.78 -13.17
N VAL A 203 11.12 -1.02 -13.49
CA VAL A 203 10.69 -2.23 -14.19
C VAL A 203 10.77 -1.99 -15.69
N PRO A 204 11.66 -2.69 -16.43
CA PRO A 204 11.71 -2.55 -17.88
C PRO A 204 10.37 -3.00 -18.47
N HIS A 205 9.77 -2.16 -19.31
CA HIS A 205 8.56 -2.53 -20.02
C HIS A 205 8.86 -3.68 -20.99
N PRO A 206 8.12 -4.80 -20.94
CA PRO A 206 8.15 -5.76 -22.03
C PRO A 206 7.65 -5.01 -23.28
N GLY A 207 8.54 -4.85 -24.26
CA GLY A 207 8.22 -4.25 -25.56
C GLY A 207 7.34 -5.15 -26.41
#